data_AF-A0A7W5F6U9-F1
#
_entry.id   AF-A0A7W5F6U9-F1
#
_cell.length_a   1.000
_cell.length_b   1.000
_cell.length_c   1.000
_cell.angle_alpha   90.00
_cell.angle_beta   90.00
_cell.angle_gamma   90.00
#
_symmetry.space_group_name_H-M   'P 1'
#
loop_
_entity.id
_entity.type
_entity.pdbx_description
1 polymer ?
#
loop_
_entity_poly.entity_id
_entity_poly.type
_entity_poly.pdbx_seq_one_letter_code
_entity_poly.pdbx_strand_id
1 'polypeptide(L)'
;MSKDQTSSLESEIEEIRERLAGTIDELIYRGSPKTIVQRQVAAVKAVYVDPVSGEPRMGNIAKTVGGVVGTLVLMATLRKISKVN
;
A
#
# COMPACT_ATOMS: atom_id res chain seq x y z
N MET A 1 -32.48 -14.20 44.57
CA MET A 1 -31.28 -14.91 44.07
C MET A 1 -31.07 -14.80 42.55
N SER A 2 -32.09 -14.54 41.72
CA SER A 2 -31.91 -14.42 40.25
C SER A 2 -31.43 -13.05 39.77
N LYS A 3 -31.65 -11.98 40.55
CA LYS A 3 -31.29 -10.59 40.21
C LYS A 3 -29.78 -10.31 40.34
N ASP A 4 -29.14 -11.02 41.26
CA ASP A 4 -27.71 -10.93 41.54
C ASP A 4 -26.88 -11.62 40.44
N GLN A 5 -27.37 -12.75 39.94
CA GLN A 5 -26.78 -13.46 38.79
C GLN A 5 -26.91 -12.65 37.49
N THR A 6 -28.00 -11.91 37.30
CA THR A 6 -28.17 -11.02 36.13
C THR A 6 -27.24 -9.82 36.23
N SER A 7 -27.13 -9.18 37.40
CA SER A 7 -26.20 -8.08 37.62
C SER A 7 -24.73 -8.49 37.44
N SER A 8 -24.36 -9.70 37.89
CA SER A 8 -23.02 -10.26 37.70
C SER A 8 -22.71 -10.47 36.22
N LEU A 9 -23.67 -11.00 35.46
CA LEU A 9 -23.51 -11.26 34.03
C LEU A 9 -23.41 -9.97 33.22
N GLU A 10 -24.19 -8.94 33.56
CA GLU A 10 -24.11 -7.61 32.94
C GLU A 10 -22.73 -6.97 33.17
N SER A 11 -22.19 -7.07 34.39
CA SER A 11 -20.84 -6.58 34.70
C SER A 11 -19.76 -7.30 33.91
N GLU A 12 -19.87 -8.62 33.77
CA GLU A 12 -18.90 -9.45 33.04
C GLU A 12 -18.95 -9.18 31.53
N ILE A 13 -20.13 -8.91 30.97
CA ILE A 13 -20.30 -8.50 29.57
C ILE A 13 -19.64 -7.14 29.30
N GLU A 14 -19.79 -6.18 30.21
CA GLU A 14 -19.20 -4.85 30.03
C GLU A 14 -17.67 -4.91 30.08
N GLU A 15 -17.11 -5.69 31.00
CA GLU A 15 -15.67 -5.92 31.09
C GLU A 15 -15.12 -6.58 29.79
N ILE A 16 -15.83 -7.57 29.26
CA ILE A 16 -15.46 -8.22 27.99
C ILE A 16 -15.55 -7.23 26.82
N ARG A 17 -16.56 -6.34 26.80
CA ARG A 17 -16.70 -5.30 25.75
C ARG A 17 -15.56 -4.30 25.77
N GLU A 18 -15.18 -3.79 26.94
CA GLU A 18 -14.04 -2.88 27.08
C GLU A 18 -12.74 -3.52 26.58
N ARG A 19 -12.51 -4.79 26.96
CA ARG A 19 -11.35 -5.54 26.51
C ARG A 19 -11.34 -5.79 25.00
N LEU A 20 -12.51 -6.05 24.41
CA LEU A 20 -12.65 -6.22 22.96
C LEU A 20 -12.42 -4.91 22.21
N ALA A 21 -12.96 -3.79 22.70
CA ALA A 21 -12.73 -2.47 22.10
C ALA A 21 -11.24 -2.13 22.08
N GLY A 22 -10.52 -2.34 23.19
CA GLY A 22 -9.07 -2.15 23.24
C GLY A 22 -8.30 -3.06 22.27
N THR A 23 -8.72 -4.31 22.12
CA THR A 23 -8.11 -5.26 21.17
C THR A 23 -8.36 -4.83 19.71
N ILE A 24 -9.55 -4.31 19.41
CA ILE A 24 -9.89 -3.79 18.08
C ILE A 24 -9.05 -2.56 17.75
N ASP A 25 -8.88 -1.63 18.68
CA ASP A 25 -8.04 -0.44 18.47
C ASP A 25 -6.57 -0.81 18.20
N GLU A 26 -6.03 -1.79 18.93
CA GLU A 26 -4.69 -2.31 18.69
C GLU A 26 -4.56 -2.95 17.30
N LEU A 27 -5.58 -3.70 16.86
CA LEU A 27 -5.61 -4.31 15.52
C LEU A 27 -5.73 -3.27 14.40
N ILE A 28 -6.50 -2.20 14.60
CA ILE A 28 -6.61 -1.10 13.64
C ILE A 28 -5.25 -0.37 13.52
N TYR A 29 -4.57 -0.15 14.64
CA TYR A 29 -3.25 0.48 14.65
C TYR A 29 -2.15 -0.41 14.04
N ARG A 30 -2.14 -1.72 14.35
CA ARG A 30 -1.11 -2.66 13.89
C ARG A 30 -1.35 -3.15 12.47
N GLY A 31 -2.62 -3.32 12.10
CA GLY A 31 -3.07 -3.49 10.72
C GLY A 31 -3.03 -2.19 9.93
N SER A 32 -2.55 -1.08 10.53
CA SER A 32 -2.59 0.22 9.86
C SER A 32 -1.84 0.12 8.53
N PRO A 33 -2.50 0.54 7.43
CA PRO A 33 -2.01 0.35 6.08
C PRO A 33 -0.67 1.07 5.82
N LYS A 34 -0.26 1.97 6.72
CA LYS A 34 0.95 2.77 6.62
C LYS A 34 2.22 1.92 6.45
N THR A 35 2.36 0.82 7.20
CA THR A 35 3.54 -0.06 7.09
C THR A 35 3.54 -0.87 5.80
N ILE A 36 2.36 -1.28 5.34
CA ILE A 36 2.18 -1.99 4.07
C ILE A 36 2.54 -1.06 2.91
N VAL A 37 2.02 0.18 2.91
CA VAL A 37 2.32 1.19 1.89
C VAL A 37 3.81 1.50 1.83
N GLN A 38 4.47 1.68 2.98
CA GLN A 38 5.92 1.94 3.01
C GLN A 38 6.72 0.79 2.38
N ARG A 39 6.36 -0.47 2.64
CA ARG A 39 7.01 -1.63 2.01
C ARG A 39 6.80 -1.65 0.50
N GLN A 40 5.59 -1.36 0.04
CA GLN A 40 5.26 -1.30 -1.39
C GLN A 40 6.06 -0.20 -2.10
N VAL A 41 6.13 1.00 -1.51
CA VAL A 41 6.92 2.11 -2.05
C VAL A 41 8.41 1.75 -2.10
N ALA A 42 8.94 1.11 -1.05
CA ALA A 42 10.33 0.67 -1.02
C ALA A 42 10.61 -0.39 -2.11
N ALA A 43 9.69 -1.32 -2.33
CA ALA A 43 9.80 -2.33 -3.38
C ALA A 43 9.84 -1.69 -4.79
N VAL A 44 8.96 -0.72 -5.05
CA VAL A 44 8.97 0.03 -6.32
C VAL A 44 10.27 0.82 -6.48
N LYS A 45 10.73 1.50 -5.42
CA LYS A 45 11.98 2.26 -5.44
C LYS A 45 13.19 1.36 -5.71
N ALA A 46 13.19 0.13 -5.18
CA ALA A 46 14.26 -0.86 -5.39
C ALA A 46 14.43 -1.27 -6.86
N VAL A 47 13.42 -1.06 -7.72
CA VAL A 47 13.56 -1.26 -9.17
C VAL A 47 14.54 -0.25 -9.77
N TYR A 48 14.58 0.98 -9.26
CA TYR A 48 15.34 2.08 -9.84
C TYR A 48 16.56 2.49 -9.00
N VAL A 49 16.62 2.12 -7.74
CA VAL A 49 17.69 2.49 -6.81
C VAL A 49 18.14 1.25 -6.05
N ASP A 50 19.46 1.08 -5.91
CA ASP A 50 19.98 -0.01 -5.10
C ASP A 50 19.67 0.22 -3.61
N PRO A 51 19.03 -0.74 -2.90
CA PRO A 51 18.70 -0.57 -1.49
C PRO A 51 19.91 -0.53 -0.55
N VAL A 52 21.06 -1.07 -0.95
CA VAL A 52 22.27 -1.17 -0.13
C VAL A 52 23.17 0.03 -0.36
N SER A 53 23.52 0.33 -1.62
CA SER A 53 24.43 1.44 -1.94
C SER A 53 23.72 2.79 -2.11
N GLY A 54 22.40 2.78 -2.34
CA GLY A 54 21.63 3.98 -2.67
C GLY A 54 21.87 4.49 -4.10
N GLU A 55 22.67 3.78 -4.90
CA GLU A 55 23.01 4.21 -6.26
C GLU A 55 21.84 4.00 -7.24
N PRO A 56 21.63 4.93 -8.18
CA PRO A 56 20.64 4.75 -9.24
C PRO A 56 20.98 3.57 -10.16
N ARG A 57 20.00 2.70 -10.41
CA ARG A 57 20.08 1.62 -11.39
C ARG A 57 19.86 2.18 -12.79
N MET A 58 20.89 2.83 -13.32
CA MET A 58 20.85 3.54 -14.61
C MET A 58 20.33 2.67 -15.76
N GLY A 59 20.60 1.36 -15.75
CA GLY A 59 20.06 0.44 -16.75
C GLY A 59 18.53 0.34 -16.76
N ASN A 60 17.88 0.27 -15.59
CA ASN A 60 16.42 0.17 -15.50
C ASN A 60 15.75 1.52 -15.79
N ILE A 61 16.37 2.61 -15.35
CA ILE A 61 15.95 3.97 -15.67
C ILE A 61 15.97 4.17 -17.18
N ALA A 62 17.10 3.86 -17.83
CA ALA A 62 17.25 4.00 -19.28
C ALA A 62 16.24 3.18 -20.07
N LYS A 63 15.95 1.94 -19.67
CA LYS A 63 14.91 1.10 -20.30
C LYS A 63 13.53 1.74 -20.24
N THR A 64 13.15 2.27 -19.08
CA THR A 64 11.84 2.89 -18.88
C THR A 64 11.70 4.16 -19.71
N VAL A 65 12.73 5.02 -19.67
CA VAL A 65 12.79 6.25 -20.48
C VAL A 65 12.74 5.91 -21.97
N GLY A 66 13.57 4.96 -22.43
CA GLY A 66 13.61 4.52 -23.82
C GLY A 66 12.26 3.96 -24.29
N GLY A 67 11.59 3.17 -23.45
CA GLY A 67 10.26 2.64 -23.75
C GLY A 67 9.20 3.73 -23.92
N VAL A 68 9.16 4.71 -23.01
CA VAL A 68 8.22 5.84 -23.10
C VAL A 68 8.49 6.68 -24.34
N VAL A 69 9.75 7.09 -24.55
CA VAL A 69 10.14 7.90 -25.71
C VAL A 69 9.85 7.16 -27.02
N GLY A 70 10.24 5.88 -27.12
CA GLY A 70 9.98 5.06 -28.30
C GLY A 70 8.48 4.93 -28.61
N THR A 71 7.65 4.74 -27.58
CA THR A 71 6.19 4.65 -27.73
C THR A 71 5.60 5.98 -28.20
N LEU A 72 6.04 7.11 -27.64
CA LEU A 72 5.57 8.44 -28.05
C LEU A 72 5.97 8.74 -29.50
N VAL A 73 7.20 8.42 -29.88
CA VAL A 73 7.68 8.58 -31.27
C VAL A 73 6.85 7.72 -32.21
N LEU A 74 6.62 6.44 -31.88
CA LEU A 74 5.79 5.54 -32.68
C LEU A 74 4.35 6.06 -32.81
N MET A 75 3.75 6.53 -31.73
CA MET A 75 2.41 7.12 -31.77
C MET A 75 2.35 8.38 -32.64
N ALA A 76 3.36 9.25 -32.55
CA ALA A 76 3.43 10.46 -33.34
C ALA A 76 3.61 10.16 -34.84
N THR A 77 4.45 9.19 -35.20
CA THR A 77 4.65 8.78 -36.60
C THR A 77 3.39 8.15 -37.17
N LEU A 78 2.73 7.26 -36.43
CA LEU A 78 1.44 6.69 -36.83
C LEU A 78 0.40 7.79 -37.08
N ARG A 79 0.21 8.71 -36.12
CA ARG A 79 -0.71 9.85 -36.27
C ARG A 79 -0.38 10.71 -37.48
N LYS A 80 0.90 10.91 -37.79
CA LYS A 80 1.33 11.68 -38.95
C LYS A 80 0.92 10.97 -40.24
N ILE A 81 1.15 9.66 -40.35
CA ILE A 81 0.77 8.88 -41.53
C ILE A 81 -0.76 8.87 -41.70
N SER A 82 -1.52 8.66 -40.63
CA SER A 82 -2.99 8.62 -40.67
C SER A 82 -3.66 9.94 -41.05
N LYS A 83 -2.99 11.09 -40.87
CA LYS A 83 -3.52 12.41 -41.24
C LYS A 83 -3.11 12.87 -42.64
N VAL A 84 -2.08 12.24 -43.22
CA VAL A 84 -1.51 12.60 -44.52
C VAL A 84 -2.18 11.81 -45.65
N ASN A 85 -2.79 10.65 -45.34
CA ASN A 85 -3.74 9.95 -46.20
C ASN A 85 -5.17 10.46 -45.97
#